data_AF-E4KN84-F1
#
_entry.id   AF-E4KN84-F1
#
_cell.length_a   1.000
_cell.length_b   1.000
_cell.length_c   1.000
_cell.angle_alpha   90.00
_cell.angle_beta   90.00
_cell.angle_gamma   90.00
#
_symmetry.space_group_name_H-M   'P 1'
#
loop_
_entity.id
_entity.type
_entity.pdbx_description
1 polymer ?
#
loop_
_entity_poly.entity_id
_entity_poly.type
_entity_poly.pdbx_seq_one_letter_code
_entity_poly.pdbx_strand_id
1 'polypeptide(L)'
;MPDQLLANYQALIYKTLNRLGISKNHCYYDDYYQELSLKLLALADSFQGDPLGEDRFRFTAYVQKGLYWYLLDLLKARPLKHEIAVEEIMTVKESLAQPDSRMVSHHRLMAFYGAVDRHLDESDRQLFYLLADSSFSMTEIAELLGISRKTLYKRKAKLQDQLGSYKFLLKEG
;
A
#
# COMPACT_ATOMS: atom_id res chain seq x y z
N MET A 1 22.53 7.49 -17.36
CA MET A 1 22.00 8.24 -16.20
C MET A 1 20.79 7.56 -15.53
N PRO A 2 19.75 7.05 -16.24
CA PRO A 2 18.63 6.35 -15.57
C PRO A 2 19.07 5.07 -14.84
N ASP A 3 20.02 4.32 -15.38
CA ASP A 3 20.52 3.07 -14.77
C ASP A 3 21.22 3.29 -13.42
N GLN A 4 21.94 4.41 -13.27
CA GLN A 4 22.64 4.75 -12.04
C GLN A 4 21.67 5.20 -10.95
N LEU A 5 20.58 5.88 -11.33
CA LEU A 5 19.53 6.27 -10.40
C LEU A 5 18.75 5.04 -9.90
N LEU A 6 18.37 4.14 -10.81
CA LEU A 6 17.72 2.89 -10.45
C LEU A 6 18.59 2.04 -9.53
N ALA A 7 19.88 1.86 -9.83
CA ALA A 7 20.79 1.10 -8.98
C ALA A 7 20.89 1.66 -7.54
N ASN A 8 20.88 3.00 -7.38
CA ASN A 8 20.97 3.63 -6.06
C ASN A 8 19.69 3.56 -5.24
N TYR A 9 18.53 3.45 -5.90
CA TYR A 9 17.22 3.51 -5.26
C TYR A 9 16.37 2.26 -5.41
N GLN A 10 16.89 1.20 -6.02
CA GLN A 10 16.25 -0.12 -6.15
C GLN A 10 15.77 -0.69 -4.81
N ALA A 11 16.53 -0.45 -3.72
CA ALA A 11 16.12 -0.84 -2.38
C ALA A 11 14.77 -0.21 -1.95
N LEU A 12 14.44 0.99 -2.42
CA LEU A 12 13.15 1.63 -2.14
C LEU A 12 11.99 0.94 -2.87
N ILE A 13 12.23 0.41 -4.07
CA ILE A 13 11.24 -0.37 -4.82
C ILE A 13 10.93 -1.65 -4.04
N TYR A 14 11.95 -2.41 -3.65
CA TYR A 14 11.77 -3.62 -2.86
C TYR A 14 11.10 -3.36 -1.51
N LYS A 15 11.50 -2.29 -0.83
CA LYS A 15 10.86 -1.88 0.41
C LYS A 15 9.38 -1.54 0.20
N THR A 16 9.04 -0.88 -0.89
CA THR A 16 7.65 -0.51 -1.22
C THR A 16 6.79 -1.74 -1.55
N LEU A 17 7.31 -2.68 -2.35
CA LEU A 17 6.64 -3.95 -2.66
C LEU A 17 6.36 -4.76 -1.39
N ASN A 18 7.40 -5.02 -0.59
CA ASN A 18 7.26 -5.77 0.66
C ASN A 18 6.28 -5.10 1.62
N ARG A 19 6.28 -3.77 1.66
CA ARG A 19 5.41 -2.98 2.54
C ARG A 19 3.93 -3.12 2.19
N LEU A 20 3.59 -3.27 0.92
CA LEU A 20 2.23 -3.53 0.47
C LEU A 20 1.92 -5.04 0.32
N GLY A 21 2.75 -5.90 0.91
CA GLY A 21 2.51 -7.35 0.96
C GLY A 21 2.83 -8.11 -0.32
N ILE A 22 3.45 -7.45 -1.31
CA ILE A 22 3.84 -8.08 -2.57
C ILE A 22 5.17 -8.82 -2.37
N SER A 23 5.07 -10.14 -2.24
CA SER A 23 6.23 -11.03 -2.13
C SER A 23 6.84 -11.36 -3.50
N LYS A 24 8.08 -11.85 -3.54
CA LYS A 24 8.73 -12.30 -4.79
C LYS A 24 7.99 -13.42 -5.53
N ASN A 25 7.11 -14.15 -4.84
CA ASN A 25 6.33 -15.23 -5.42
C ASN A 25 4.99 -14.72 -5.99
N HIS A 26 4.67 -13.43 -5.82
CA HIS A 26 3.46 -12.82 -6.35
C HIS A 26 3.47 -12.90 -7.87
N CYS A 27 2.35 -13.31 -8.47
CA CYS A 27 2.26 -13.54 -9.91
C CYS A 27 2.57 -12.30 -10.78
N TYR A 28 2.29 -11.11 -10.25
CA TYR A 28 2.60 -9.82 -10.87
C TYR A 28 3.81 -9.11 -10.25
N TYR A 29 4.70 -9.82 -9.55
CA TYR A 29 5.85 -9.20 -8.88
C TYR A 29 6.72 -8.39 -9.85
N ASP A 30 7.09 -8.98 -10.98
CA ASP A 30 7.95 -8.33 -11.98
C ASP A 30 7.25 -7.14 -12.63
N ASP A 31 5.94 -7.23 -12.88
CA ASP A 31 5.14 -6.12 -13.40
C ASP A 31 5.17 -4.93 -12.43
N TYR A 32 4.89 -5.14 -11.14
CA TYR A 32 4.92 -4.04 -10.17
C TYR A 32 6.33 -3.49 -9.99
N TYR A 33 7.36 -4.34 -10.04
CA TYR A 33 8.74 -3.89 -10.01
C TYR A 33 9.05 -2.96 -11.20
N GLN A 34 8.61 -3.32 -12.39
CA GLN A 34 8.79 -2.48 -13.59
C GLN A 34 8.00 -1.17 -13.49
N GLU A 35 6.73 -1.22 -13.09
CA GLU A 35 5.88 -0.04 -12.90
C GLU A 35 6.48 0.93 -11.87
N LEU A 36 6.95 0.41 -10.73
CA LEU A 36 7.63 1.23 -9.73
C LEU A 36 8.97 1.78 -10.23
N SER A 37 9.70 1.04 -11.07
CA SER A 37 10.94 1.53 -11.68
C SER A 37 10.67 2.72 -12.61
N LEU A 38 9.64 2.62 -13.45
CA LEU A 38 9.19 3.72 -14.31
C LEU A 38 8.73 4.92 -13.48
N LYS A 39 7.96 4.67 -12.42
CA LYS A 39 7.51 5.73 -11.52
C LYS A 39 8.66 6.43 -10.81
N LEU A 40 9.69 5.68 -10.39
CA LEU A 40 10.87 6.23 -9.75
C LEU A 40 11.59 7.22 -10.67
N LEU A 41 11.79 6.85 -11.93
CA LEU A 41 12.38 7.73 -12.94
C LEU A 41 11.53 8.99 -13.15
N ALA A 42 10.22 8.84 -13.28
CA ALA A 42 9.32 9.99 -13.43
C ALA A 42 9.34 10.93 -12.20
N LEU A 43 9.45 10.38 -10.99
CA LEU A 43 9.60 11.18 -9.77
C LEU A 43 10.94 11.91 -9.74
N ALA A 44 12.02 11.28 -10.23
CA ALA A 44 13.33 11.90 -10.36
C ALA A 44 13.31 13.09 -11.32
N ASP A 45 12.67 12.93 -12.48
CA ASP A 45 12.56 14.00 -13.47
C ASP A 45 11.76 15.20 -12.95
N SER A 46 10.77 14.95 -12.09
CA SER A 46 9.95 16.01 -11.47
C SER A 46 10.57 16.64 -10.21
N PHE A 47 11.65 16.06 -9.68
CA PHE A 47 12.23 16.50 -8.42
C PHE A 47 13.12 17.73 -8.62
N GLN A 48 12.85 18.78 -7.85
CA GLN A 48 13.69 19.97 -7.83
C GLN A 48 14.81 19.80 -6.81
N GLY A 49 15.97 19.35 -7.28
CA GLY A 49 17.18 19.13 -6.49
C GLY A 49 18.12 18.11 -7.12
N ASP A 50 19.25 17.84 -6.46
CA ASP A 50 20.16 16.77 -6.89
C ASP A 50 19.81 15.45 -6.19
N PRO A 51 19.17 14.48 -6.88
CA PRO A 51 18.79 13.22 -6.29
C PRO A 51 19.99 12.32 -5.94
N LEU A 52 21.20 12.56 -6.46
CA LEU A 52 22.39 11.75 -6.15
C LEU A 52 23.40 12.48 -5.26
N GLY A 53 23.24 13.80 -5.07
CA GLY A 53 24.10 14.63 -4.23
C GLY A 53 23.47 15.02 -2.89
N GLU A 54 23.51 16.31 -2.58
CA GLU A 54 23.16 16.85 -1.25
C GLU A 54 21.67 16.66 -0.88
N ASP A 55 20.78 16.61 -1.88
CA ASP A 55 19.34 16.46 -1.66
C ASP A 55 18.89 14.99 -1.54
N ARG A 56 19.81 14.02 -1.53
CA ARG A 56 19.52 12.57 -1.47
C ARG A 56 18.49 12.20 -0.39
N PHE A 57 18.59 12.76 0.81
CA PHE A 57 17.64 12.45 1.89
C PHE A 57 16.23 13.01 1.61
N ARG A 58 16.14 14.24 1.08
CA ARG A 58 14.88 14.86 0.67
C ARG A 58 14.25 14.08 -0.48
N PHE A 59 15.06 13.66 -1.45
CA PHE A 59 14.66 12.83 -2.56
C PHE A 59 14.16 11.45 -2.10
N THR A 60 14.87 10.79 -1.19
CA THR A 60 14.48 9.49 -0.63
C THR A 60 13.08 9.55 0.00
N ALA A 61 12.84 10.56 0.83
CA ALA A 61 11.52 10.75 1.46
C ALA A 61 10.44 11.04 0.41
N TYR A 62 10.73 11.90 -0.57
CA TYR A 62 9.81 12.23 -1.66
C TYR A 62 9.43 11.00 -2.51
N VAL A 63 10.43 10.22 -2.94
CA VAL A 63 10.24 9.02 -3.76
C VAL A 63 9.52 7.93 -2.98
N GLN A 64 9.89 7.67 -1.73
CA GLN A 64 9.23 6.66 -0.92
C GLN A 64 7.73 6.95 -0.76
N LYS A 65 7.35 8.22 -0.61
CA LYS A 65 5.94 8.65 -0.58
C LYS A 65 5.26 8.43 -1.94
N GLY A 66 5.90 8.82 -3.03
CA GLY A 66 5.35 8.69 -4.39
C GLY A 66 5.17 7.25 -4.87
N LEU A 67 6.16 6.38 -4.62
CA LEU A 67 6.09 4.96 -4.98
C LEU A 67 5.00 4.22 -4.20
N TYR A 68 4.85 4.52 -2.91
CA TYR A 68 3.82 3.91 -2.07
C TYR A 68 2.41 4.18 -2.62
N TRP A 69 2.09 5.44 -2.88
CA TRP A 69 0.77 5.80 -3.43
C TRP A 69 0.54 5.20 -4.80
N TYR A 70 1.55 5.22 -5.64
CA TYR A 70 1.44 4.67 -6.98
C TYR A 70 1.16 3.17 -6.97
N LEU A 71 1.90 2.39 -6.17
CA LEU A 71 1.62 0.96 -6.04
C LEU A 71 0.25 0.70 -5.41
N LEU A 72 -0.14 1.48 -4.41
CA LEU A 72 -1.47 1.35 -3.81
C LEU A 72 -2.58 1.62 -4.83
N ASP A 73 -2.42 2.63 -5.69
CA ASP A 73 -3.39 2.94 -6.74
C ASP A 73 -3.42 1.85 -7.83
N LEU A 74 -2.28 1.25 -8.18
CA LEU A 74 -2.23 0.09 -9.07
C LEU A 74 -3.00 -1.11 -8.50
N LEU A 75 -2.86 -1.38 -7.20
CA LEU A 75 -3.58 -2.46 -6.51
C LEU A 75 -5.08 -2.19 -6.44
N LYS A 76 -5.51 -0.92 -6.25
CA LYS A 76 -6.92 -0.54 -6.31
C LYS A 76 -7.52 -0.68 -7.71
N ALA A 77 -6.76 -0.35 -8.74
CA ALA A 77 -7.21 -0.37 -10.13
C ALA A 77 -7.36 -1.80 -10.69
N ARG A 78 -6.61 -2.77 -10.13
CA ARG A 78 -6.79 -4.19 -10.44
C ARG A 78 -7.95 -4.74 -9.60
N PRO A 79 -8.98 -5.33 -10.23
CA PRO A 79 -10.05 -5.96 -9.46
C PRO A 79 -9.46 -7.13 -8.66
N LEU A 80 -9.57 -7.06 -7.33
CA LEU A 80 -9.15 -8.12 -6.38
C LEU A 80 -9.53 -9.54 -6.84
N LYS A 81 -10.64 -9.70 -7.58
CA LYS A 81 -11.10 -10.97 -8.13
C LYS A 81 -10.06 -11.66 -9.05
N HIS A 82 -9.22 -10.90 -9.75
CA HIS A 82 -8.23 -11.45 -10.67
C HIS A 82 -6.92 -11.83 -9.96
N GLU A 83 -6.51 -11.08 -8.94
CA GLU A 83 -5.34 -11.41 -8.11
C GLU A 83 -5.64 -12.60 -7.20
N ILE A 84 -6.80 -12.61 -6.51
CA ILE A 84 -7.22 -13.74 -5.67
C ILE A 84 -7.35 -15.03 -6.48
N ALA A 85 -7.92 -15.00 -7.69
CA ALA A 85 -8.03 -16.20 -8.51
C ALA A 85 -6.65 -16.79 -8.89
N VAL A 86 -5.64 -15.96 -9.10
CA VAL A 86 -4.29 -16.41 -9.48
C VAL A 86 -3.49 -16.85 -8.25
N GLU A 87 -3.53 -16.10 -7.14
CA GLU A 87 -2.95 -16.53 -5.85
C GLU A 87 -3.61 -17.82 -5.34
N GLU A 88 -4.94 -17.94 -5.38
CA GLU A 88 -5.65 -19.18 -5.00
C GLU A 88 -5.26 -20.33 -5.91
N ILE A 89 -5.15 -20.16 -7.24
CA ILE A 89 -4.69 -21.25 -8.13
C ILE A 89 -3.27 -21.69 -7.79
N MET A 90 -2.38 -20.75 -7.46
CA MET A 90 -0.99 -21.04 -7.06
C MET A 90 -0.93 -21.75 -5.69
N THR A 91 -1.76 -21.35 -4.74
CA THR A 91 -1.77 -21.87 -3.36
C THR A 91 -2.55 -23.18 -3.22
N VAL A 92 -3.65 -23.34 -3.97
CA VAL A 92 -4.49 -24.55 -4.00
C VAL A 92 -3.75 -25.74 -4.62
N LYS A 93 -2.74 -25.49 -5.46
CA LYS A 93 -1.87 -26.56 -5.98
C LYS A 93 -1.06 -27.26 -4.88
N GLU A 94 -0.94 -26.66 -3.68
CA GLU A 94 -0.23 -27.22 -2.53
C GLU A 94 -1.12 -27.84 -1.44
N SER A 95 -2.43 -27.58 -1.41
CA SER A 95 -3.28 -28.07 -0.32
C SER A 95 -4.70 -28.43 -0.77
N LEU A 96 -4.89 -29.71 -1.08
CA LEU A 96 -6.20 -30.35 -1.18
C LEU A 96 -6.55 -31.01 0.17
N ALA A 97 -6.88 -30.23 1.20
CA ALA A 97 -7.61 -30.73 2.37
C ALA A 97 -8.12 -29.60 3.28
N GLN A 98 -9.46 -29.44 3.33
CA GLN A 98 -10.25 -28.64 4.30
C GLN A 98 -10.11 -27.11 4.24
N PRO A 99 -11.18 -26.35 4.54
CA PRO A 99 -11.11 -24.89 4.63
C PRO A 99 -10.25 -24.50 5.84
N ASP A 100 -8.99 -24.19 5.57
CA ASP A 100 -8.02 -23.73 6.55
C ASP A 100 -8.57 -22.47 7.26
N SER A 101 -8.43 -22.38 8.58
CA SER A 101 -8.84 -21.22 9.40
C SER A 101 -8.28 -19.89 8.85
N ARG A 102 -7.16 -19.97 8.13
CA ARG A 102 -6.55 -18.87 7.36
C ARG A 102 -7.47 -18.32 6.26
N MET A 103 -8.19 -19.17 5.52
CA MET A 103 -9.12 -18.76 4.47
C MET A 103 -10.32 -17.99 5.02
N VAL A 104 -10.87 -18.43 6.17
CA VAL A 104 -12.00 -17.76 6.84
C VAL A 104 -11.57 -16.39 7.36
N SER A 105 -10.38 -16.29 7.95
CA SER A 105 -9.79 -15.04 8.40
C SER A 105 -9.55 -14.07 7.24
N HIS A 106 -9.07 -14.58 6.11
CA HIS A 106 -8.85 -13.79 4.89
C HIS A 106 -10.16 -13.25 4.30
N HIS A 107 -11.21 -14.08 4.17
CA HIS A 107 -12.52 -13.65 3.66
C HIS A 107 -13.14 -12.53 4.51
N ARG A 108 -13.01 -12.60 5.84
CA ARG A 108 -13.48 -11.55 6.75
C ARG A 108 -12.72 -10.25 6.58
N LEU A 109 -11.40 -10.34 6.41
CA LEU A 109 -10.56 -9.19 6.11
C LEU A 109 -11.01 -8.53 4.80
N MET A 110 -11.18 -9.31 3.74
CA MET A 110 -11.69 -8.82 2.44
C MET A 110 -13.07 -8.17 2.55
N ALA A 111 -13.99 -8.74 3.32
CA ALA A 111 -15.30 -8.16 3.57
C ALA A 111 -15.21 -6.80 4.31
N PHE A 112 -14.28 -6.67 5.25
CA PHE A 112 -14.02 -5.41 5.95
C PHE A 112 -13.41 -4.34 5.03
N TYR A 113 -12.41 -4.68 4.22
CA TYR A 113 -11.86 -3.78 3.21
C TYR A 113 -12.90 -3.38 2.16
N GLY A 114 -13.79 -4.28 1.75
CA GLY A 114 -14.93 -3.95 0.89
C GLY A 114 -15.98 -3.05 1.55
N ALA A 115 -16.09 -3.03 2.87
CA ALA A 115 -16.92 -2.06 3.59
C ALA A 115 -16.24 -0.68 3.65
N VAL A 116 -14.92 -0.65 3.91
CA VAL A 116 -14.09 0.56 3.83
C VAL A 116 -14.25 1.22 2.46
N ASP A 117 -14.15 0.45 1.37
CA ASP A 117 -14.25 0.98 0.01
C ASP A 117 -15.61 1.55 -0.38
N ARG A 118 -16.70 1.05 0.23
CA ARG A 118 -18.06 1.49 -0.06
C ARG A 118 -18.53 2.66 0.80
N HIS A 119 -17.96 2.82 1.99
CA HIS A 119 -18.49 3.74 3.00
C HIS A 119 -17.57 4.91 3.35
N LEU A 120 -16.32 4.89 2.89
CA LEU A 120 -15.40 6.01 3.05
C LEU A 120 -15.26 6.79 1.74
N ASP A 121 -15.16 8.11 1.87
CA ASP A 121 -14.69 8.95 0.77
C ASP A 121 -13.21 8.67 0.47
N GLU A 122 -12.72 9.11 -0.69
CA GLU A 122 -11.34 8.82 -1.12
C GLU A 122 -10.30 9.30 -0.11
N SER A 123 -10.53 10.45 0.53
CA SER A 123 -9.56 10.99 1.47
C SER A 123 -9.53 10.19 2.77
N ASP A 124 -10.69 9.82 3.32
CA ASP A 124 -10.78 9.04 4.55
C ASP A 124 -10.32 7.58 4.30
N ARG A 125 -10.53 7.05 3.10
CA ARG A 125 -9.95 5.77 2.66
C ARG A 125 -8.43 5.81 2.57
N GLN A 126 -7.86 6.86 1.97
CA GLN A 126 -6.42 7.08 1.95
C GLN A 126 -5.83 7.11 3.36
N LEU A 127 -6.48 7.85 4.26
CA LEU A 127 -6.07 7.88 5.67
C LEU A 127 -6.19 6.51 6.34
N PHE A 128 -7.25 5.73 6.05
CA PHE A 128 -7.39 4.38 6.57
C PHE A 128 -6.22 3.47 6.17
N TYR A 129 -5.81 3.44 4.90
CA TYR A 129 -4.68 2.63 4.45
C TYR A 129 -3.36 3.05 5.11
N LEU A 130 -3.11 4.36 5.23
CA LEU A 130 -1.92 4.87 5.91
C LEU A 130 -1.89 4.51 7.39
N LEU A 131 -3.05 4.48 8.06
CA LEU A 131 -3.16 4.11 9.48
C LEU A 131 -3.06 2.60 9.70
N ALA A 132 -3.47 1.79 8.72
CA ALA A 132 -3.35 0.33 8.75
C ALA A 132 -1.88 -0.12 8.56
N ASP A 133 -1.06 0.71 7.89
CA ASP A 133 0.36 0.49 7.71
C ASP A 133 1.17 1.01 8.91
N SER A 134 1.64 0.10 9.76
CA SER A 134 2.42 0.42 10.97
C SER A 134 3.77 1.07 10.69
N SER A 135 4.23 1.11 9.43
CA SER A 135 5.51 1.69 9.05
C SER A 135 5.46 3.20 8.87
N PHE A 136 4.27 3.83 8.93
CA PHE A 136 4.16 5.29 9.03
C PHE A 136 3.90 5.75 10.46
N SER A 137 4.73 6.68 10.92
CA SER A 137 4.42 7.50 12.08
C SER A 137 3.26 8.46 11.77
N MET A 138 2.52 8.89 12.80
CA MET A 138 1.47 9.90 12.65
C MET A 138 2.00 11.21 12.02
N THR A 139 3.29 11.50 12.21
CA THR A 139 3.96 12.64 11.56
C THR A 139 4.03 12.45 10.06
N GLU A 140 4.53 11.31 9.61
CA GLU A 140 4.69 11.00 8.18
C GLU A 140 3.34 10.93 7.49
N ILE A 141 2.30 10.38 8.14
CA ILE A 141 0.92 10.37 7.63
C ILE A 141 0.40 11.80 7.44
N ALA A 142 0.60 12.67 8.44
CA ALA A 142 0.14 14.06 8.35
C ALA A 142 0.81 14.80 7.18
N GLU A 143 2.13 14.64 7.03
CA GLU A 143 2.89 15.21 5.92
C GLU A 143 2.47 14.64 4.56
N LEU A 144 2.25 13.33 4.48
CA LEU A 144 1.81 12.63 3.28
C LEU A 144 0.48 13.16 2.76
N LEU A 145 -0.44 13.43 3.68
CA LEU A 145 -1.76 13.96 3.37
C LEU A 145 -1.78 15.49 3.25
N GLY A 146 -0.66 16.18 3.49
CA GLY A 146 -0.59 17.64 3.47
C GLY A 146 -1.45 18.32 4.55
N ILE A 147 -1.69 17.64 5.68
CA ILE A 147 -2.55 18.13 6.77
C ILE A 147 -1.78 18.31 8.08
N SER A 148 -2.32 19.13 8.99
CA SER A 148 -1.78 19.22 10.35
C SER A 148 -2.01 17.93 11.14
N ARG A 149 -1.13 17.61 12.10
CA ARG A 149 -1.35 16.48 13.04
C ARG A 149 -2.67 16.60 13.80
N LYS A 150 -3.10 17.82 14.14
CA LYS A 150 -4.41 18.06 14.79
C LYS A 150 -5.56 17.62 13.89
N THR A 151 -5.49 17.95 12.60
CA THR A 151 -6.47 17.51 11.59
C THR A 151 -6.45 16.00 11.44
N LEU A 152 -5.26 15.39 11.40
CA LEU A 152 -5.09 13.93 11.33
C LEU A 152 -5.82 13.21 12.47
N TYR A 153 -5.59 13.61 13.73
CA TYR A 153 -6.25 12.97 14.88
C TYR A 153 -7.77 13.13 14.85
N LYS A 154 -8.28 14.29 14.42
CA LYS A 154 -9.73 14.50 14.27
C LYS A 154 -10.31 13.57 13.20
N ARG A 155 -9.66 13.43 12.05
CA ARG A 155 -10.09 12.53 10.98
C ARG A 155 -9.99 11.06 11.38
N LYS A 156 -8.94 10.67 12.11
CA LYS A 156 -8.82 9.34 12.69
C LYS A 156 -9.98 9.00 13.62
N ALA A 157 -10.38 9.92 14.49
CA ALA A 157 -11.52 9.71 15.39
C ALA A 157 -12.83 9.53 14.61
N LYS A 158 -13.06 10.37 13.59
CA LYS A 158 -14.20 10.24 12.67
C LYS A 158 -14.20 8.88 11.96
N LEU A 159 -13.06 8.44 11.45
CA LEU A 159 -12.88 7.13 10.82
C LEU A 159 -13.21 5.99 11.77
N GLN A 160 -12.77 6.07 13.03
CA GLN A 160 -13.07 5.06 14.04
C GLN A 160 -14.56 4.96 14.34
N ASP A 161 -15.28 6.07 14.34
CA ASP A 161 -16.74 6.11 14.50
C ASP A 161 -17.44 5.48 13.28
N GLN A 162 -17.07 5.89 12.06
CA GLN A 162 -17.63 5.37 10.82
C GLN A 162 -17.38 3.86 10.62
N LEU A 163 -16.20 3.38 11.03
CA LEU A 163 -15.83 1.97 10.91
C LEU A 163 -16.22 1.14 12.14
N GLY A 164 -16.66 1.78 13.23
CA GLY A 164 -17.05 1.12 14.47
C GLY A 164 -18.17 0.10 14.23
N SER A 165 -19.14 0.45 13.39
CA SER A 165 -20.25 -0.41 12.99
C SER A 165 -19.83 -1.63 12.16
N TYR A 166 -18.63 -1.65 11.57
CA TYR A 166 -18.12 -2.77 10.76
C TYR A 166 -17.09 -3.64 11.50
N LYS A 167 -16.71 -3.26 12.74
CA LYS A 167 -15.73 -3.99 13.55
C LYS A 167 -16.14 -5.44 13.83
N PHE A 168 -17.45 -5.74 13.80
CA PHE A 168 -17.95 -7.12 13.96
C PHE A 168 -17.46 -8.06 12.86
N LEU A 169 -17.17 -7.55 11.66
CA LEU A 169 -16.63 -8.35 10.56
C LEU A 169 -15.24 -8.91 10.87
N LEU A 170 -14.52 -8.32 11.84
CA LEU A 170 -13.16 -8.69 12.24
C LEU A 170 -13.10 -9.59 13.48
N LYS A 171 -14.23 -9.89 14.14
CA LYS A 171 -14.24 -10.72 15.35
C LYS A 171 -14.49 -12.19 15.02
N GLU A 172 -13.82 -13.09 15.75
CA GLU A 172 -14.23 -14.49 15.83
C GLU A 172 -15.58 -14.58 16.56
N GLY A 173 -16.51 -15.33 15.99
CA GLY A 173 -17.66 -15.87 16.71
C GLY A 173 -17.28 -17.19 17.33
#